data_AF-A0A9D6J6J8-F1
#
_entry.id   AF-A0A9D6J6J8-F1
#
_cell.length_a   1.000
_cell.length_b   1.000
_cell.length_c   1.000
_cell.angle_alpha   90.00
_cell.angle_beta   90.00
_cell.angle_gamma   90.00
#
_symmetry.space_group_name_H-M   'P 1'
#
loop_
_entity.id
_entity.type
_entity.pdbx_description
1 polymer ?
#
loop_
_entity_poly.entity_id
_entity_poly.type
_entity_poly.pdbx_seq_one_letter_code
_entity_poly.pdbx_strand_id
1 'polypeptide(L)' 'MASAYTPGLKIVAKTLFYKDRKLPMRGDVHVKKGEPVSAEKVVASTNLPGNVAPVNIANLLSCEPKEISEFMKKKAG' A
#
# COMPACT_ATOMS: atom_id res chain seq x y z
N MET A 1 -24.05 -41.64 22.23
CA MET A 1 -23.00 -41.09 23.11
C MET A 1 -22.47 -39.83 22.44
N ALA A 2 -23.06 -38.67 22.73
CA ALA A 2 -22.81 -37.42 22.01
C ALA A 2 -21.95 -36.50 22.88
N SER A 3 -20.65 -36.48 22.63
CA SER A 3 -19.73 -35.55 23.28
C SER A 3 -19.78 -34.24 22.50
N ALA A 4 -20.60 -33.28 22.96
CA ALA A 4 -20.62 -31.94 22.40
C ALA A 4 -19.33 -31.21 22.79
N TYR A 5 -18.45 -30.99 21.80
CA TYR A 5 -17.32 -30.08 21.95
C TYR A 5 -17.88 -28.66 22.08
N THR A 6 -17.78 -28.09 23.27
CA THR A 6 -18.13 -26.69 23.54
C THR A 6 -16.84 -25.89 23.58
N PRO A 7 -16.40 -25.30 22.45
CA PRO A 7 -15.24 -24.41 22.49
C PRO A 7 -15.60 -23.20 23.35
N GLY A 8 -15.08 -23.18 24.57
CA GLY A 8 -15.24 -22.06 25.49
C GLY A 8 -14.53 -20.85 24.91
N LEU A 9 -15.30 -19.86 24.45
CA LEU A 9 -14.74 -18.57 24.11
C LEU A 9 -14.20 -17.96 25.42
N LYS A 10 -12.88 -17.85 25.55
CA LYS A 10 -12.27 -17.21 26.72
C LYS A 10 -12.55 -15.71 26.63
N ILE A 11 -13.60 -15.26 27.30
CA ILE A 11 -13.95 -13.85 27.43
C ILE A 11 -12.89 -13.20 28.31
N VAL A 12 -11.93 -12.52 27.68
CA VAL A 12 -10.95 -11.70 28.39
C VAL A 12 -11.60 -10.34 28.64
N ALA A 13 -11.56 -9.86 29.88
CA ALA A 13 -12.01 -8.52 30.24
C ALA A 13 -11.39 -7.48 29.29
N LYS A 14 -12.12 -6.40 28.97
CA LYS A 14 -11.73 -5.31 28.05
C LYS A 14 -10.23 -5.00 28.16
N THR A 15 -9.44 -5.54 27.24
CA THR A 15 -7.97 -5.49 27.28
C THR A 15 -7.48 -4.41 26.33
N LEU A 16 -6.59 -3.54 26.81
CA LEU A 16 -5.89 -2.58 25.96
C LEU A 16 -4.78 -3.30 25.19
N PHE A 17 -4.88 -3.29 23.87
CA PHE A 17 -3.90 -3.90 22.98
C PHE A 17 -3.01 -2.82 22.35
N TYR A 18 -1.69 -2.98 22.47
CA TYR A 18 -0.71 -2.10 21.88
C TYR A 18 0.16 -2.89 20.90
N LYS A 19 0.28 -2.39 19.67
CA LYS A 19 1.18 -2.95 18.65
C LYS A 19 1.86 -1.83 17.90
N ASP A 20 3.18 -1.86 17.89
CA ASP A 20 3.98 -0.94 17.10
C ASP A 20 3.73 -1.18 15.61
N ARG A 21 3.36 -0.12 14.89
CA ARG A 21 3.27 -0.10 13.42
C ARG A 21 4.41 0.78 12.89
N LYS A 22 5.50 0.15 12.42
CA LYS A 22 6.65 0.85 11.83
C LYS A 22 6.72 0.54 10.34
N LEU A 23 7.00 1.56 9.52
CA LEU A 23 7.28 1.34 8.10
C LEU A 23 8.66 0.66 7.93
N PRO A 24 8.79 -0.30 7.00
CA PRO A 24 10.08 -0.95 6.73
C PRO A 24 11.07 -0.01 6.02
N MET A 25 10.57 1.07 5.41
CA MET A 25 11.37 2.08 4.72
C MET A 25 10.86 3.48 5.05
N ARG A 26 11.66 4.50 4.74
CA ARG A 26 11.22 5.90 4.86
C ARG A 26 10.02 6.12 3.95
N GLY A 27 8.95 6.63 4.53
CA GLY A 27 7.72 6.98 3.83
C GLY A 27 6.98 8.07 4.61
N ASP A 28 5.73 8.29 4.23
CA ASP A 28 4.92 9.38 4.78
C ASP A 28 3.98 8.85 5.87
N VAL A 29 3.80 9.66 6.90
CA VAL A 29 2.84 9.42 7.99
C VAL A 29 1.65 10.34 7.80
N HIS A 30 0.47 9.76 7.64
CA HIS A 30 -0.77 10.48 7.28
C HIS A 30 -1.59 10.94 8.49
N VAL A 31 -1.14 10.61 9.71
CA VAL A 31 -1.87 10.87 10.95
C VAL A 31 -1.04 11.69 11.93
N LYS A 32 -1.72 12.49 12.76
CA LYS A 32 -1.08 13.27 13.83
C LYS A 32 -1.01 12.47 15.13
N LYS A 33 -0.08 12.86 16.01
CA LYS A 33 0.03 12.27 17.35
C LYS A 33 -1.26 12.51 18.14
N GLY A 34 -1.86 11.44 18.66
CA GLY A 34 -3.09 11.49 19.46
C GLY A 34 -4.39 11.44 18.64
N GLU A 35 -4.30 11.32 17.31
CA GLU A 35 -5.47 11.19 16.45
C GLU A 35 -6.13 9.80 16.63
N PRO A 36 -7.45 9.72 16.82
CA PRO A 36 -8.15 8.44 16.83
C PRO A 36 -8.13 7.82 15.42
N VAL A 37 -7.81 6.54 15.34
CA VAL A 37 -7.74 5.79 14.08
C VAL A 37 -8.58 4.53 14.17
N SER A 38 -9.28 4.18 13.08
CA SER A 38 -9.95 2.88 12.96
C SER A 38 -8.94 1.79 12.61
N ALA A 39 -9.32 0.52 12.80
CA ALA A 39 -8.45 -0.62 12.53
C ALA A 39 -7.93 -0.64 11.08
N GLU A 40 -8.77 -0.22 10.14
CA GLU A 40 -8.54 -0.23 8.69
C GLU A 40 -7.88 1.05 8.15
N LYS A 41 -7.78 2.10 8.96
CA LYS A 41 -7.21 3.38 8.52
C LYS A 41 -5.71 3.22 8.24
N VAL A 42 -5.31 3.62 7.03
CA VAL A 42 -3.90 3.69 6.64
C VAL A 42 -3.24 4.85 7.38
N VAL A 43 -2.35 4.52 8.33
CA VAL A 43 -1.66 5.51 9.17
C VAL A 43 -0.34 6.00 8.57
N ALA A 44 0.32 5.16 7.77
CA ALA A 44 1.59 5.46 7.14
C ALA A 44 1.72 4.64 5.85
N SER A 45 2.35 5.19 4.83
CA SER A 45 2.60 4.51 3.56
C SER A 45 4.01 4.79 3.06
N THR A 46 4.64 3.80 2.44
CA THR A 46 5.92 3.98 1.74
C THR A 46 5.73 3.59 0.29
N ASN A 47 6.31 4.37 -0.63
CA ASN A 47 6.36 3.97 -2.03
C ASN A 47 7.57 3.05 -2.22
N LEU A 48 7.32 1.77 -2.51
CA LEU A 48 8.37 0.84 -2.90
C LEU A 48 8.67 1.10 -4.39
N PRO A 49 9.86 1.60 -4.78
CA PRO A 49 10.19 1.72 -6.18
C PRO A 49 10.11 0.33 -6.81
N GLY A 50 9.13 0.14 -7.70
CA GLY A 50 8.95 -1.10 -8.44
C GLY A 50 10.03 -1.25 -9.50
N ASN A 51 10.09 -2.44 -10.11
CA ASN A 51 10.99 -2.68 -11.24
C ASN A 51 10.55 -1.80 -12.42
N VAL A 52 11.47 -1.01 -12.97
CA VAL A 52 11.21 -0.18 -14.16
C VAL A 52 11.24 -1.09 -15.39
N ALA A 53 10.12 -1.16 -16.11
CA ALA A 53 10.05 -1.88 -17.37
C ALA A 53 10.17 -0.88 -18.53
N PRO A 54 11.12 -1.07 -19.47
CA PRO A 54 11.15 -0.28 -20.69
C PRO A 54 9.92 -0.62 -21.53
N VAL A 55 9.22 0.40 -21.99
CA VAL A 55 8.05 0.25 -22.87
C VAL A 55 8.43 0.76 -24.25
N ASN A 56 8.12 -0.02 -25.30
CA ASN A 56 8.33 0.41 -26.68
C ASN A 56 7.21 1.37 -27.11
N ILE A 57 7.41 2.66 -26.82
CA ILE A 57 6.44 3.73 -27.10
C ILE A 57 6.24 3.92 -28.61
N ALA A 58 7.29 3.75 -29.42
CA ALA A 58 7.21 3.86 -30.88
C ALA A 58 6.19 2.87 -31.46
N ASN A 59 6.23 1.62 -30.97
CA ASN A 59 5.29 0.58 -31.39
C ASN A 59 3.86 0.82 -30.88
N LEU A 60 3.71 1.39 -29.68
CA LEU A 60 2.38 1.70 -29.13
C LEU A 60 1.68 2.85 -29.86
N LEU A 61 2.45 3.85 -30.30
CA LEU A 61 1.95 5.03 -31.01
C LEU A 61 1.99 4.86 -32.53
N SER A 62 2.50 3.73 -33.03
CA SER A 62 2.71 3.46 -34.45
C SER A 62 3.42 4.62 -35.19
N CYS A 63 4.40 5.25 -34.53
CA CYS A 63 5.14 6.39 -35.06
C CYS A 63 6.63 6.07 -35.22
N GLU A 64 7.32 6.85 -36.05
CA GLU A 64 8.76 6.71 -36.16
C GLU A 64 9.46 7.13 -34.85
N PRO A 65 10.60 6.51 -34.49
CA PRO A 65 11.33 6.84 -33.26
C PRO A 65 11.70 8.32 -33.12
N LYS A 66 11.84 9.03 -34.24
CA LYS A 66 12.17 10.46 -34.29
C LYS A 66 10.99 11.37 -33.93
N GLU A 67 9.76 10.91 -34.13
CA GLU A 67 8.54 11.71 -33.96
C GLU A 67 7.90 11.52 -32.57
N ILE A 68 8.40 10.56 -31.77
CA ILE A 68 7.88 10.27 -30.43
C ILE A 68 7.76 11.54 -29.57
N SER A 69 8.72 12.46 -29.66
CA SER A 69 8.73 13.70 -28.88
C SER A 69 7.56 14.64 -29.19
N GLU A 70 6.98 14.56 -30.38
CA GLU A 70 5.86 15.40 -30.81
C GLU A 70 4.52 14.85 -30.31
N PHE A 71 4.41 13.53 -30.19
CA PHE A 71 3.19 12.84 -29.74
C PHE A 71 3.14 12.62 -28.22
N MET A 72 4.27 12.72 -27.51
CA MET A 72 4.32 12.57 -26.05
C MET A 72 3.92 13.85 -25.32
N LYS A 73 2.82 13.77 -24.55
CA LYS A 73 2.39 14.85 -23.64
C LYS A 73 3.22 14.93 -22.35
N LYS A 74 3.86 13.82 -21.95
CA LYS A 74 4.72 13.76 -20.76
C LYS A 74 6.17 14.05 -21.17
N LYS A 75 6.85 14.95 -20.45
CA LYS A 75 8.29 15.19 -20.61
C LYS A 75 9.10 14.00 -20.08
N ALA A 76 10.32 13.82 -20.60
CA ALA A 76 11.27 12.84 -20.06
C ALA A 76 11.50 13.10 -18.55
N GLY A 77 11.27 12.08 -17.72
CA GLY A 77 11.21 12.18 -16.25
C GLY A 77 10.18 11.24 -15.64
#